data_AF-A0A2S9HJH5-F1
#
_entry.id   AF-A0A2S9HJH5-F1
#
_cell.length_a   1.000
_cell.length_b   1.000
_cell.length_c   1.000
_cell.angle_alpha   90.00
_cell.angle_beta   90.00
_cell.angle_gamma   90.00
#
_symmetry.space_group_name_H-M   'P 1'
#
loop_
_entity.id
_entity.type
_entity.pdbx_description
1 polymer ?
#
loop_
_entity_poly.entity_id
_entity_poly.type
_entity_poly.pdbx_seq_one_letter_code
_entity_poly.pdbx_strand_id
1 'polypeptide(L)'
;GDGYFDPNTPITREESAIIVNKALQYKGLWGPVANLPFSDKDQIIYKEDVQRLYGLGIVKGKGDNQYDPKGTTTRGETASFILNMLQVIETGSVQNTIGTAQINGIGVNVRSGAGTNYSIVRKASKGEKVTVYEEKNGWLRIETNQWVYNDPSYINYNKR
;
A
#
# COMPACT_ATOMS: atom_id res chain seq x y z
N GLY A 1 -12.67 9.81 24.96
CA GLY A 1 -12.95 8.48 24.42
C GLY A 1 -13.76 7.73 25.45
N ASP A 2 -15.05 7.61 25.20
CA ASP A 2 -16.09 7.00 26.05
C ASP A 2 -16.55 5.62 25.53
N GLY A 3 -15.90 5.09 24.48
CA GLY A 3 -16.12 3.73 24.01
C GLY A 3 -17.38 3.52 23.18
N TYR A 4 -18.13 4.58 22.83
CA TYR A 4 -19.28 4.51 21.93
C TYR A 4 -18.88 4.82 20.49
N PHE A 5 -19.33 3.98 19.55
CA PHE A 5 -19.31 4.30 18.13
C PHE A 5 -20.56 5.09 17.79
N ASP A 6 -20.42 6.40 17.56
CA ASP A 6 -21.50 7.26 17.07
C ASP A 6 -21.41 7.40 15.53
N PRO A 7 -22.28 6.73 14.77
CA PRO A 7 -22.22 6.75 13.31
C PRO A 7 -22.65 8.08 12.68
N ASN A 8 -23.25 9.00 13.45
CA ASN A 8 -23.78 10.27 12.93
C ASN A 8 -22.84 11.46 13.17
N THR A 9 -21.89 11.34 14.09
CA THR A 9 -20.89 12.38 14.31
C THR A 9 -19.90 12.42 13.14
N PRO A 10 -19.70 13.59 12.49
CA PRO A 10 -18.68 13.74 11.45
C PRO A 10 -17.30 13.38 12.01
N ILE A 11 -16.62 12.41 11.37
CA ILE A 11 -15.26 12.02 11.75
C ILE A 11 -14.24 12.99 11.16
N THR A 12 -13.17 13.25 11.89
CA THR A 12 -12.04 14.03 11.41
C THR A 12 -11.23 13.25 10.38
N ARG A 13 -10.42 13.97 9.60
CA ARG A 13 -9.51 13.34 8.63
C ARG A 13 -8.48 12.43 9.29
N GLU A 14 -7.93 12.81 10.45
CA GLU A 14 -7.01 11.94 11.17
C GLU A 14 -7.69 10.70 11.75
N GLU A 15 -8.94 10.80 12.23
CA GLU A 15 -9.69 9.63 12.69
C GLU A 15 -9.98 8.65 11.55
N SER A 16 -10.30 9.18 10.36
CA SER A 16 -10.46 8.38 9.16
C SER A 16 -9.18 7.64 8.78
N ALA A 17 -8.03 8.32 8.90
CA ALA A 17 -6.71 7.74 8.68
C ALA A 17 -6.43 6.62 9.70
N ILE A 18 -6.76 6.80 10.99
CA ILE A 18 -6.58 5.74 12.00
C ILE A 18 -7.39 4.50 11.64
N ILE A 19 -8.66 4.66 11.24
CA ILE A 19 -9.53 3.52 10.86
C ILE A 19 -8.91 2.75 9.70
N VAL A 20 -8.44 3.46 8.69
CA VAL A 20 -7.80 2.87 7.50
C VAL A 20 -6.49 2.18 7.86
N ASN A 21 -5.64 2.79 8.70
CA ASN A 21 -4.39 2.19 9.14
C ASN A 21 -4.63 0.92 9.99
N LYS A 22 -5.64 0.94 10.88
CA LYS A 22 -6.04 -0.24 11.65
C LYS A 22 -6.54 -1.37 10.75
N ALA A 23 -7.32 -1.06 9.71
CA ALA A 23 -7.79 -2.04 8.74
C ALA A 23 -6.62 -2.71 7.98
N LEU A 24 -5.59 -1.94 7.60
CA LEU A 24 -4.37 -2.48 6.99
C LEU A 24 -3.56 -3.35 7.96
N GLN A 25 -3.39 -2.90 9.20
CA GLN A 25 -2.69 -3.68 10.23
C GLN A 25 -3.40 -5.01 10.51
N TYR A 26 -4.74 -5.05 10.50
CA TYR A 26 -5.50 -6.29 10.60
C TYR A 26 -5.24 -7.25 9.42
N LYS A 27 -4.87 -6.71 8.25
CA LYS A 27 -4.42 -7.49 7.09
C LYS A 27 -2.91 -7.81 7.12
N GLY A 28 -2.20 -7.46 8.19
CA GLY A 28 -0.76 -7.66 8.32
C GLY A 28 0.07 -6.69 7.47
N LEU A 29 -0.53 -5.59 7.00
CA LEU A 29 0.13 -4.60 6.16
C LEU A 29 0.59 -3.41 6.98
N TRP A 30 1.89 -3.13 6.89
CA TRP A 30 2.56 -2.06 7.62
C TRP A 30 3.20 -1.12 6.61
N GLY A 31 2.73 0.12 6.58
CA GLY A 31 3.34 1.17 5.77
C GLY A 31 4.69 1.63 6.33
N PRO A 32 5.58 2.19 5.50
CA PRO A 32 6.81 2.80 5.99
C PRO A 32 6.48 4.09 6.75
N VAL A 33 7.20 4.35 7.84
CA VAL A 33 7.06 5.62 8.59
C VAL A 33 7.75 6.73 7.80
N ALA A 34 6.99 7.41 6.94
CA ALA A 34 7.49 8.47 6.08
C ALA A 34 7.56 9.83 6.82
N ASN A 35 8.43 10.73 6.37
CA ASN A 35 8.41 12.12 6.83
C ASN A 35 7.22 12.85 6.20
N LEU A 36 6.43 13.56 7.00
CA LEU A 36 5.31 14.36 6.49
C LEU A 36 5.80 15.73 6.04
N PRO A 37 5.52 16.14 4.79
CA PRO A 37 5.92 17.46 4.30
C PRO A 37 5.03 18.60 4.80
N PHE A 38 3.97 18.30 5.55
CA PHE A 38 2.91 19.25 5.88
C PHE A 38 3.30 20.28 6.95
N SER A 39 2.86 21.52 6.79
CA SER A 39 3.11 22.63 7.73
C SER A 39 2.35 22.47 9.04
N ASP A 40 1.17 21.85 8.99
CA ASP A 40 0.28 21.59 10.13
C ASP A 40 0.50 20.21 10.77
N LYS A 41 1.61 19.52 10.43
CA LYS A 41 1.91 18.16 10.92
C LYS A 41 1.94 18.03 12.44
N ASP A 42 2.18 19.12 13.17
CA ASP A 42 2.23 19.13 14.64
C ASP A 42 0.85 19.19 15.29
N GLN A 43 -0.20 19.45 14.51
CA GLN A 43 -1.59 19.32 14.97
C GLN A 43 -2.10 17.87 14.90
N ILE A 44 -1.35 16.97 14.26
CA ILE A 44 -1.69 15.54 14.13
C ILE A 44 -1.40 14.84 15.45
N ILE A 45 -2.42 14.27 16.08
CA ILE A 45 -2.25 13.51 17.33
C ILE A 45 -1.71 12.12 17.03
N TYR A 46 -2.26 11.48 16.00
CA TYR A 46 -1.88 10.13 15.57
C TYR A 46 -0.85 10.18 14.44
N LYS A 47 0.29 10.84 14.71
CA LYS A 47 1.28 11.19 13.69
C LYS A 47 1.82 9.97 12.95
N GLU A 48 2.14 8.89 13.67
CA GLU A 48 2.69 7.68 13.05
C GLU A 48 1.69 6.98 12.11
N ASP A 49 0.40 6.91 12.47
CA ASP A 49 -0.63 6.35 11.59
C ASP A 49 -0.71 7.11 10.27
N VAL A 50 -0.69 8.45 10.35
CA VAL A 50 -0.69 9.32 9.16
C VAL A 50 0.61 9.15 8.35
N GLN A 51 1.77 9.03 9.01
CA GLN A 51 3.05 8.78 8.35
C GLN A 51 3.06 7.48 7.55
N ARG A 52 2.53 6.40 8.13
CA ARG A 52 2.46 5.09 7.46
C ARG A 52 1.54 5.13 6.26
N LEU A 53 0.36 5.75 6.40
CA LEU A 53 -0.58 5.89 5.29
C LEU A 53 -0.07 6.84 4.20
N TYR A 54 0.67 7.89 4.57
CA TYR A 54 1.35 8.76 3.62
C TYR A 54 2.45 8.00 2.86
N GLY A 55 3.26 7.20 3.57
CA GLY A 55 4.28 6.34 2.98
C GLY A 55 3.73 5.30 2.00
N LEU A 56 2.50 4.83 2.23
CA LEU A 56 1.77 3.95 1.32
C LEU A 56 1.11 4.70 0.14
N GLY A 57 1.05 6.03 0.20
CA GLY A 57 0.36 6.88 -0.77
C GLY A 57 -1.16 6.93 -0.61
N ILE A 58 -1.70 6.37 0.48
CA ILE A 58 -3.14 6.34 0.79
C ILE A 58 -3.63 7.72 1.17
N VAL A 59 -2.84 8.39 2.00
CA VAL A 59 -3.11 9.74 2.47
C VAL A 59 -2.23 10.73 1.72
N LYS A 60 -2.82 11.86 1.34
CA LYS A 60 -2.17 13.01 0.70
C LYS A 60 -2.63 14.31 1.36
N GLY A 61 -1.90 15.40 1.17
CA GLY A 61 -2.32 16.73 1.62
C GLY A 61 -3.53 17.24 0.83
N LYS A 62 -4.22 18.27 1.36
CA LYS A 62 -5.37 18.91 0.69
C LYS A 62 -4.98 20.08 -0.22
N GLY A 63 -3.70 20.43 -0.30
CA GLY A 63 -3.22 21.67 -0.93
C GLY A 63 -2.56 22.57 0.11
N ASP A 64 -1.91 23.65 -0.32
CA ASP A 64 -1.26 24.65 0.56
C ASP A 64 -0.29 24.07 1.60
N ASN A 65 0.33 22.94 1.27
CA ASN A 65 1.20 22.18 2.17
C ASN A 65 0.53 21.73 3.48
N GLN A 66 -0.80 21.57 3.50
CA GLN A 66 -1.56 21.17 4.69
C GLN A 66 -2.14 19.76 4.57
N TYR A 67 -2.19 19.07 5.72
CA TYR A 67 -2.91 17.82 5.88
C TYR A 67 -4.37 18.03 6.28
N ASP A 68 -4.64 19.04 7.11
CA ASP A 68 -5.92 19.33 7.77
C ASP A 68 -6.39 18.17 8.67
N PRO A 69 -5.69 17.87 9.79
CA PRO A 69 -6.00 16.70 10.63
C PRO A 69 -7.34 16.80 11.35
N LYS A 70 -7.72 18.01 11.78
CA LYS A 70 -8.94 18.27 12.57
C LYS A 70 -10.15 18.59 11.70
N GLY A 71 -9.93 18.90 10.42
CA GLY A 71 -11.02 19.11 9.48
C GLY A 71 -11.88 17.86 9.34
N THR A 72 -13.19 18.08 9.27
CA THR A 72 -14.15 17.03 8.95
C THR A 72 -13.89 16.54 7.53
N THR A 73 -13.87 15.22 7.34
CA THR A 73 -13.70 14.61 6.02
C THR A 73 -15.01 14.67 5.23
N THR A 74 -14.95 14.92 3.92
CA THR A 74 -16.13 14.72 3.06
C THR A 74 -16.29 13.24 2.72
N ARG A 75 -17.50 12.82 2.31
CA ARG A 75 -17.75 11.45 1.82
C ARG A 75 -16.81 11.07 0.67
N GLY A 76 -16.48 12.02 -0.21
CA GLY A 76 -15.54 11.80 -1.33
C GLY A 76 -14.09 11.62 -0.88
N GLU A 77 -13.66 12.36 0.14
CA GLU A 77 -12.32 12.22 0.72
C GLU A 77 -12.15 10.86 1.41
N THR A 78 -13.13 10.44 2.22
CA THR A 78 -13.11 9.12 2.87
C THR A 78 -13.19 7.99 1.84
N ALA A 79 -14.00 8.15 0.80
CA ALA A 79 -14.05 7.18 -0.30
C ALA A 79 -12.69 7.03 -0.98
N SER A 80 -11.95 8.12 -1.15
CA SER A 80 -10.59 8.09 -1.71
C SER A 80 -9.62 7.31 -0.81
N PHE A 81 -9.71 7.47 0.51
CA PHE A 81 -8.88 6.69 1.44
C PHE A 81 -9.18 5.19 1.35
N ILE A 82 -10.46 4.83 1.29
CA ILE A 82 -10.89 3.43 1.15
C ILE A 82 -10.43 2.85 -0.18
N LEU A 83 -10.60 3.59 -1.29
CA LEU A 83 -10.16 3.14 -2.61
C LEU A 83 -8.65 2.90 -2.64
N ASN A 84 -7.87 3.85 -2.11
CA ASN A 84 -6.42 3.72 -2.02
C ASN A 84 -6.00 2.58 -1.09
N MET A 85 -6.72 2.36 0.02
CA MET A 85 -6.50 1.24 0.92
C MET A 85 -6.73 -0.10 0.21
N LEU A 86 -7.84 -0.24 -0.53
CA LEU A 86 -8.13 -1.44 -1.32
C LEU A 86 -7.02 -1.70 -2.32
N GLN A 87 -6.56 -0.65 -3.01
CA GLN A 87 -5.42 -0.76 -3.91
C GLN A 87 -4.17 -1.24 -3.17
N VAL A 88 -3.85 -0.70 -1.99
CA VAL A 88 -2.69 -1.14 -1.20
C VAL A 88 -2.82 -2.56 -0.67
N ILE A 89 -4.03 -3.03 -0.36
CA ILE A 89 -4.24 -4.44 0.02
C ILE A 89 -3.80 -5.36 -1.11
N GLU A 90 -4.08 -4.99 -2.36
CA GLU A 90 -3.67 -5.74 -3.54
C GLU A 90 -2.19 -5.51 -3.87
N THR A 91 -1.71 -4.27 -3.90
CA THR A 91 -0.42 -3.93 -4.53
C THR A 91 0.68 -3.52 -3.56
N GLY A 92 0.41 -3.44 -2.26
CA GLY A 92 1.32 -2.95 -1.22
C GLY A 92 1.60 -1.44 -1.24
N SER A 93 1.15 -0.69 -2.27
CA SER A 93 1.32 0.77 -2.38
C SER A 93 0.44 1.39 -3.48
N VAL A 94 0.04 2.65 -3.34
CA VAL A 94 -0.93 3.30 -4.26
C VAL A 94 -0.34 3.65 -5.64
N GLN A 95 0.99 3.84 -5.82
CA GLN A 95 1.50 4.48 -7.05
C GLN A 95 2.84 4.00 -7.62
N ASN A 96 3.58 3.07 -7.00
CA ASN A 96 4.92 2.75 -7.49
C ASN A 96 4.91 1.48 -8.34
N THR A 97 4.56 1.61 -9.62
CA THR A 97 4.85 0.56 -10.61
C THR A 97 6.19 0.86 -11.28
N ILE A 98 7.12 -0.09 -11.21
CA ILE A 98 8.47 0.04 -11.78
C ILE A 98 8.62 -0.73 -13.09
N GLY A 99 7.55 -1.39 -13.56
CA GLY A 99 7.53 -2.08 -14.85
C GLY A 99 6.44 -3.14 -14.94
N THR A 100 6.55 -3.99 -15.95
CA THR A 100 5.68 -5.15 -16.18
C THR A 100 6.52 -6.39 -16.46
N ALA A 101 6.10 -7.55 -15.96
CA ALA A 101 6.76 -8.82 -16.23
C ALA A 101 5.77 -9.79 -16.89
N GLN A 102 6.26 -10.51 -17.90
CA GLN A 102 5.53 -11.63 -18.52
C GLN A 102 6.18 -12.94 -18.09
N ILE A 103 5.38 -13.83 -17.52
CA ILE A 103 5.80 -15.16 -17.10
C ILE A 103 5.77 -16.08 -18.33
N ASN A 104 6.93 -16.60 -18.74
CA ASN A 104 7.06 -17.52 -19.87
C ASN A 104 7.28 -18.98 -19.44
N GLY A 105 7.71 -19.19 -18.19
CA GLY A 105 7.84 -20.51 -17.57
C GLY A 105 6.49 -21.12 -17.17
N ILE A 106 6.48 -22.44 -17.01
CA ILE A 106 5.32 -23.19 -16.51
C ILE A 106 5.51 -23.42 -15.01
N GLY A 107 4.54 -22.96 -14.20
CA GLY A 107 4.53 -23.24 -12.77
C GLY A 107 5.62 -22.49 -11.99
N VAL A 108 5.93 -21.25 -12.39
CA VAL A 108 6.96 -20.42 -11.74
C VAL A 108 6.54 -20.11 -10.30
N ASN A 109 7.42 -20.36 -9.33
CA ASN A 109 7.08 -20.15 -7.93
C ASN A 109 6.94 -18.66 -7.60
N VAL A 110 5.78 -18.30 -7.04
CA VAL A 110 5.52 -17.00 -6.43
C VAL A 110 5.61 -17.19 -4.92
N ARG A 111 6.47 -16.41 -4.25
CA ARG A 111 6.81 -16.56 -2.84
C ARG A 111 6.35 -15.38 -1.99
N SER A 112 6.28 -15.59 -0.67
CA SER A 112 5.85 -14.58 0.29
C SER A 112 6.88 -13.48 0.56
N GLY A 113 8.09 -13.58 -0.01
CA GLY A 113 9.15 -12.60 0.14
C GLY A 113 10.27 -12.75 -0.90
N ALA A 114 11.17 -11.78 -0.91
CA ALA A 114 12.30 -11.67 -1.84
C ALA A 114 13.45 -12.64 -1.49
N GLY A 115 13.19 -13.95 -1.57
CA GLY A 115 14.18 -14.99 -1.26
C GLY A 115 13.64 -16.42 -1.40
N THR A 116 14.56 -17.38 -1.54
CA THR A 116 14.21 -18.82 -1.68
C THR A 116 13.77 -19.47 -0.36
N ASN A 117 14.09 -18.86 0.78
CA ASN A 117 13.70 -19.27 2.12
C ASN A 117 12.24 -18.91 2.47
N TYR A 118 11.58 -18.06 1.68
CA TYR A 118 10.17 -17.70 1.88
C TYR A 118 9.24 -18.77 1.31
N SER A 119 8.08 -18.95 1.96
CA SER A 119 7.05 -19.90 1.55
C SER A 119 6.52 -19.60 0.13
N ILE A 120 6.19 -20.65 -0.62
CA ILE A 120 5.52 -20.52 -1.92
C ILE A 120 4.05 -20.21 -1.65
N VAL A 121 3.58 -19.07 -2.16
CA VAL A 121 2.18 -18.61 -2.05
C VAL A 121 1.34 -19.21 -3.17
N ARG A 122 1.87 -19.22 -4.40
CA ARG A 122 1.23 -19.85 -5.57
C ARG A 122 2.26 -20.17 -6.65
N LYS A 123 1.79 -20.79 -7.74
CA LYS A 123 2.55 -20.95 -8.97
C LYS A 123 1.93 -20.07 -10.07
N ALA A 124 2.76 -19.28 -10.74
CA ALA A 124 2.36 -18.46 -11.87
C ALA A 124 2.30 -19.29 -13.16
N SER A 125 1.36 -18.90 -14.04
CA SER A 125 1.09 -19.59 -15.29
C SER A 125 1.86 -18.98 -16.45
N LYS A 126 2.17 -19.81 -17.46
CA LYS A 126 2.76 -19.31 -18.70
C LYS A 126 1.80 -18.35 -19.40
N GLY A 127 2.32 -17.21 -19.85
CA GLY A 127 1.57 -16.12 -20.47
C GLY A 127 1.03 -15.08 -19.49
N GLU A 128 1.11 -15.32 -18.17
CA GLU A 128 0.63 -14.38 -17.16
C GLU A 128 1.42 -13.06 -17.23
N LYS A 129 0.70 -11.95 -17.35
CA LYS A 129 1.28 -10.60 -17.31
C LYS A 129 1.01 -10.00 -15.95
N VAL A 130 2.06 -9.55 -15.28
CA VAL A 130 2.01 -8.99 -13.94
C VAL A 130 2.66 -7.61 -13.92
N THR A 131 2.13 -6.74 -13.08
CA THR A 131 2.74 -5.44 -12.79
C THR A 131 3.82 -5.63 -11.74
N VAL A 132 4.95 -4.95 -11.89
CA VAL A 132 6.05 -5.00 -10.92
C VAL A 132 6.06 -3.72 -10.11
N TYR A 133 6.08 -3.86 -8.79
CA TYR A 133 6.01 -2.73 -7.85
C TYR A 133 7.34 -2.47 -7.13
N GLU A 134 8.20 -3.48 -7.02
CA GLU A 134 9.48 -3.38 -6.33
C GLU A 134 10.44 -4.43 -6.89
N GLU A 135 11.73 -4.09 -6.93
CA GLU A 135 12.81 -5.02 -7.25
C GLU A 135 13.76 -5.07 -6.06
N LYS A 136 14.00 -6.27 -5.52
CA LYS A 136 14.86 -6.47 -4.35
C LYS A 136 15.61 -7.78 -4.47
N ASN A 137 16.95 -7.73 -4.47
CA ASN A 137 17.82 -8.91 -4.52
C ASN A 137 17.49 -9.89 -5.67
N GLY A 138 17.14 -9.36 -6.84
CA GLY A 138 16.75 -10.17 -8.00
C GLY A 138 15.32 -10.73 -7.96
N TRP A 139 14.50 -10.32 -6.99
CA TRP A 139 13.08 -10.66 -6.93
C TRP A 139 12.22 -9.46 -7.32
N LEU A 140 11.15 -9.73 -8.06
CA LEU A 140 10.15 -8.75 -8.47
C LEU A 140 8.91 -8.94 -7.60
N ARG A 141 8.49 -7.87 -6.91
CA ARG A 141 7.22 -7.86 -6.19
C ARG A 141 6.09 -7.60 -7.17
N ILE A 142 5.18 -8.55 -7.27
CA ILE A 142 4.09 -8.55 -8.27
C ILE A 142 2.72 -8.31 -7.65
N GLU A 143 2.61 -8.49 -6.34
CA GLU A 143 1.42 -8.21 -5.53
C GLU A 143 1.86 -8.05 -4.06
N THR A 144 0.94 -7.69 -3.17
CA THR A 144 1.16 -7.78 -1.72
C THR A 144 1.59 -9.19 -1.33
N ASN A 145 2.74 -9.31 -0.65
CA ASN A 145 3.32 -10.58 -0.23
C ASN A 145 3.47 -11.61 -1.36
N GLN A 146 3.68 -11.16 -2.60
CA GLN A 146 3.94 -12.04 -3.74
C GLN A 146 5.13 -11.55 -4.53
N TRP A 147 6.14 -12.41 -4.59
CA TRP A 147 7.43 -12.15 -5.20
C TRP A 147 7.76 -13.27 -6.18
N VAL A 148 8.28 -12.89 -7.35
CA VAL A 148 8.77 -13.84 -8.35
C VAL A 148 10.25 -13.59 -8.62
N TYR A 149 11.04 -14.66 -8.75
CA TYR A 149 12.46 -14.53 -9.02
C TYR A 149 12.69 -14.12 -10.48
N ASN A 150 13.43 -13.03 -10.69
CA ASN A 150 13.70 -12.44 -11.99
C ASN A 150 14.76 -13.26 -12.75
N ASP A 151 14.32 -14.32 -13.43
CA ASP A 151 15.19 -15.13 -14.28
C ASP A 151 14.80 -14.94 -15.76
N PRO A 152 15.69 -14.42 -16.61
CA PRO A 152 15.42 -14.23 -18.04
C PRO A 152 15.03 -15.52 -18.80
N SER A 153 15.37 -16.71 -18.27
CA SER A 153 14.97 -17.98 -18.90
C SER A 153 13.47 -18.25 -18.85
N TYR A 154 12.75 -17.62 -17.92
CA TYR A 154 11.30 -17.82 -17.78
C TYR A 154 10.50 -16.55 -17.43
N ILE A 155 11.13 -15.38 -17.34
CA ILE A 155 10.47 -14.08 -17.17
C ILE A 155 11.02 -13.09 -18.18
N ASN A 156 10.13 -12.38 -18.86
CA ASN A 156 10.48 -11.17 -19.60
C ASN A 156 10.03 -9.95 -18.80
N TYR A 157 10.99 -9.25 -18.17
CA TYR A 157 10.74 -8.06 -17.37
C TYR A 157 11.04 -6.78 -18.17
N ASN A 158 10.01 -5.95 -18.38
CA ASN A 158 10.10 -4.63 -19.00
C ASN A 158 10.04 -3.57 -17.90
N LYS A 159 11.21 -3.03 -17.55
CA LYS A 159 11.33 -1.91 -16.60
C LYS A 159 10.79 -0.62 -17.23
N ARG A 160 10.08 0.17 -16.44
CA ARG A 160 9.54 1.48 -16.86
C ARG A 160 10.59 2.57 -16.79
#